data_AF-A0A2V8V3G0-F1
#
_entry.id   AF-A0A2V8V3G0-F1
#
_cell.length_a   1.000
_cell.length_b   1.000
_cell.length_c   1.000
_cell.angle_alpha   90.00
_cell.angle_beta   90.00
_cell.angle_gamma   90.00
#
_symmetry.space_group_name_H-M   'P 1'
#
loop_
_entity.id
_entity.type
_entity.pdbx_description
1 polymer ?
#
loop_
_entity_poly.entity_id
_entity_poly.type
_entity_poly.pdbx_seq_one_letter_code
_entity_poly.pdbx_strand_id
1 'polypeptide(L)'
;MRQISTSRLATLLRRDAQRFEALKREIVQLDYFCKGTVLKRMMKCGNQQCACHRDPAKRHGPYFECTFKVQNKTVNLKLYPEVTPLYRAAIQQHRKLKSLLGRLERLSRTALAHLAQQKLAGRR
;
A
#
# COMPACT_ATOMS: atom_id res chain seq x y z
N MET A 1 -7.00 -34.79 -7.76
CA MET A 1 -7.86 -33.58 -7.72
C MET A 1 -9.29 -34.04 -7.47
N ARG A 2 -9.93 -33.65 -6.36
CA ARG A 2 -11.33 -34.04 -6.08
C ARG A 2 -12.27 -33.36 -7.08
N GLN A 3 -13.12 -34.13 -7.74
CA GLN A 3 -14.11 -33.64 -8.70
C GLN A 3 -15.13 -32.76 -7.96
N ILE A 4 -15.17 -31.47 -8.28
CA ILE A 4 -16.17 -30.54 -7.76
C ILE A 4 -17.42 -30.64 -8.65
N SER A 5 -18.60 -30.78 -8.05
CA SER A 5 -19.86 -30.81 -8.81
C SER A 5 -20.11 -29.48 -9.54
N THR A 6 -20.78 -29.54 -10.69
CA THR A 6 -21.07 -28.35 -11.52
C THR A 6 -21.83 -27.26 -10.75
N SER A 7 -22.78 -27.64 -9.90
CA SER A 7 -23.55 -26.72 -9.04
C SER A 7 -22.68 -26.02 -7.99
N ARG A 8 -21.72 -26.75 -7.42
CA ARG A 8 -20.74 -26.21 -6.47
C ARG A 8 -19.77 -25.26 -7.17
N LEU A 9 -19.32 -25.61 -8.38
CA LEU A 9 -18.42 -24.76 -9.17
C LEU A 9 -19.09 -23.44 -9.58
N ALA A 10 -20.35 -23.48 -10.02
CA ALA A 10 -21.12 -22.27 -10.33
C ALA A 10 -21.29 -21.34 -9.11
N THR A 11 -21.43 -21.92 -7.92
CA THR A 11 -21.50 -21.14 -6.66
C THR A 11 -20.17 -20.50 -6.30
N LEU A 12 -19.05 -21.22 -6.47
CA LEU A 12 -17.71 -20.67 -6.25
C LEU A 12 -17.42 -19.50 -7.20
N LEU A 13 -17.72 -19.65 -8.49
CA LEU A 13 -17.54 -18.60 -9.50
C LEU A 13 -18.32 -17.32 -9.17
N ARG A 14 -19.59 -17.45 -8.75
CA ARG A 14 -20.39 -16.30 -8.30
C ARG A 14 -19.77 -15.60 -7.10
N ARG A 15 -19.29 -16.37 -6.12
CA ARG A 15 -18.64 -15.82 -4.92
C ARG A 15 -17.34 -15.11 -5.25
N ASP A 16 -16.54 -15.66 -6.16
CA ASP A 16 -15.29 -15.06 -6.60
C ASP A 16 -15.54 -13.72 -7.28
N ALA A 17 -16.52 -13.66 -8.20
CA ALA A 17 -16.92 -12.42 -8.87
C ALA A 17 -17.41 -11.35 -7.88
N GLN A 18 -18.27 -11.71 -6.92
CA GLN A 18 -18.76 -10.79 -5.90
C GLN A 18 -17.62 -10.22 -5.04
N ARG A 19 -16.70 -11.07 -4.60
CA ARG A 19 -15.54 -10.66 -3.82
C ARG A 19 -14.59 -9.77 -4.63
N PHE A 20 -14.43 -10.05 -5.90
CA PHE A 20 -13.57 -9.28 -6.80
C PHE A 20 -14.13 -7.87 -6.98
N GLU A 21 -15.44 -7.75 -7.22
CA GLU A 21 -16.10 -6.45 -7.33
C GLU A 21 -16.09 -5.67 -6.01
N ALA A 22 -16.24 -6.32 -4.86
CA ALA A 22 -16.11 -5.66 -3.56
C ALA A 22 -14.71 -5.05 -3.37
N LEU A 23 -13.65 -5.80 -3.68
CA LEU A 23 -12.27 -5.30 -3.61
C LEU A 23 -11.99 -4.17 -4.61
N LYS A 24 -12.56 -4.24 -5.82
CA LYS A 24 -12.46 -3.15 -6.81
C LYS A 24 -13.09 -1.86 -6.29
N ARG A 25 -14.26 -1.94 -5.62
CA ARG A 25 -14.89 -0.76 -5.01
C ARG A 25 -14.00 -0.12 -3.95
N GLU A 26 -13.31 -0.92 -3.14
CA GLU A 26 -12.35 -0.39 -2.15
C GLU A 26 -11.19 0.38 -2.81
N ILE A 27 -10.77 0.00 -4.02
CA ILE A 27 -9.74 0.72 -4.79
C ILE A 27 -10.28 2.04 -5.34
N VAL A 28 -11.50 2.04 -5.88
CA VAL A 28 -12.13 3.26 -6.42
C VAL A 28 -12.33 4.33 -5.34
N GLN A 29 -12.47 3.92 -4.08
CA GLN A 29 -12.63 4.83 -2.93
C GLN A 29 -11.31 5.36 -2.34
N LEU A 30 -10.16 5.09 -2.96
CA LEU A 30 -8.89 5.62 -2.47
C LEU A 30 -8.74 7.11 -2.79
N ASP A 31 -8.21 7.86 -1.84
CA ASP A 31 -7.73 9.23 -2.07
C ASP A 31 -6.35 9.24 -2.73
N TYR A 32 -5.78 10.45 -2.92
CA TYR A 32 -4.39 10.64 -3.34
C TYR A 32 -3.45 9.75 -2.53
N PHE A 33 -2.58 9.03 -3.23
CA PHE A 33 -1.62 8.12 -2.62
C PHE A 33 -0.22 8.34 -3.18
N CYS A 34 0.79 8.18 -2.34
CA CYS A 34 2.18 8.18 -2.76
C CYS A 34 3.00 7.21 -1.92
N LYS A 35 4.03 6.62 -2.54
CA LYS A 35 5.00 5.80 -1.80
C LYS A 35 5.90 6.71 -0.98
N GLY A 36 6.33 6.23 0.18
CA GLY A 36 7.37 6.88 0.96
C GLY A 36 7.26 6.64 2.45
N THR A 37 8.14 7.31 3.19
CA THR A 37 8.17 7.32 4.65
C THR A 37 8.41 8.74 5.13
N VAL A 38 7.54 9.23 6.01
CA VAL A 38 7.76 10.50 6.70
C VAL A 38 8.54 10.28 7.98
N LEU A 39 9.71 10.90 8.06
CA LEU A 39 10.62 10.89 9.20
C LEU A 39 10.53 12.23 9.94
N LYS A 40 10.66 12.17 11.27
CA LYS A 40 10.82 13.33 12.16
C LYS A 40 12.25 13.34 12.67
N ARG A 41 12.98 14.44 12.51
CA ARG A 41 14.37 14.56 12.94
C ARG A 41 14.58 15.76 13.85
N MET A 42 15.38 15.55 14.89
CA MET A 42 15.98 16.61 15.69
C MET A 42 17.48 16.65 15.33
N MET A 43 17.96 17.82 14.90
CA MET A 43 19.29 17.98 14.30
C MET A 43 20.17 18.93 15.12
N LYS A 44 21.49 18.78 14.94
CA LYS A 44 22.50 19.74 15.40
C LYS A 44 22.54 20.92 14.43
N CYS A 45 22.77 22.13 14.92
CA CYS A 45 22.97 23.30 14.05
C CYS A 45 24.44 23.42 13.62
N GLY A 46 24.74 24.36 12.72
CA GLY A 46 26.09 24.61 12.23
C GLY A 46 27.02 25.27 13.26
N ASN A 47 26.48 25.86 14.33
CA ASN A 47 27.29 26.45 15.40
C ASN A 47 27.84 25.37 16.33
N GLN A 48 29.15 25.15 16.30
CA GLN A 48 29.83 24.14 17.11
C GLN A 48 29.73 24.38 18.62
N GLN A 49 29.54 25.63 19.05
CA GLN A 49 29.39 25.97 20.47
C GLN A 49 27.95 25.78 20.98
N CYS A 50 26.99 25.52 20.09
CA CYS A 50 25.60 25.36 20.49
C CYS A 50 25.41 24.12 21.37
N ALA A 51 24.55 24.25 22.40
CA ALA A 51 24.24 23.17 23.33
C ALA A 51 23.67 21.92 22.64
N CYS A 52 23.06 22.05 21.46
CA CYS A 52 22.57 20.92 20.66
C CYS A 52 23.65 19.87 20.32
N HIS A 53 24.94 20.27 20.31
CA HIS A 53 26.05 19.37 20.04
C HIS A 53 26.38 18.43 21.20
N ARG A 54 26.11 18.88 22.42
CA ARG A 54 26.44 18.19 23.68
C ARG A 54 25.23 17.52 24.33
N ASP A 55 24.05 18.13 24.19
CA ASP A 55 22.80 17.67 24.79
C ASP A 55 21.77 17.29 23.70
N PRO A 56 21.42 15.99 23.55
CA PRO A 56 20.39 15.54 22.62
C PRO A 56 19.01 16.16 22.83
N ALA A 57 18.64 16.55 24.06
CA ALA A 57 17.36 17.19 24.35
C ALA A 57 17.29 18.61 23.79
N LYS A 58 18.43 19.27 23.58
CA LYS A 58 18.55 20.62 23.00
C LYS A 58 18.72 20.63 21.48
N ARG A 59 18.49 19.49 20.81
CA ARG A 59 18.55 19.42 19.34
C ARG A 59 17.41 20.22 18.71
N HIS A 60 17.70 20.84 17.57
CA HIS A 60 16.75 21.68 16.86
C HIS A 60 15.79 20.85 16.02
N GLY A 61 14.56 21.32 15.90
CA GLY A 61 13.51 20.66 15.13
C GLY A 61 12.15 20.79 15.83
N PRO A 62 11.14 20.06 15.37
CA PRO A 62 11.26 18.95 14.43
C PRO A 62 11.37 19.38 12.97
N TYR A 63 12.32 18.77 12.27
CA TYR A 63 12.36 18.77 10.81
C TYR A 63 11.66 17.51 10.30
N PHE A 64 10.82 17.67 9.29
CA PHE A 64 10.15 16.54 8.64
C PHE A 64 10.71 16.30 7.24
N GLU A 65 10.85 15.03 6.89
CA GLU A 65 11.33 14.60 5.58
C GLU A 65 10.47 13.44 5.08
N CYS A 66 10.06 13.47 3.82
CA CYS A 66 9.49 12.32 3.14
C CYS A 66 10.53 11.71 2.22
N THR A 67 10.83 10.42 2.42
CA THR A 67 11.82 9.69 1.64
C THR A 67 11.15 8.61 0.81
N PHE A 68 11.48 8.53 -0.48
CA PHE A 68 10.92 7.53 -1.39
C PHE A 68 11.87 7.22 -2.56
N LYS A 69 11.62 6.12 -3.27
CA LYS A 69 12.44 5.68 -4.41
C LYS A 69 11.80 6.04 -5.74
N VAL A 70 12.53 6.66 -6.66
CA VAL A 70 12.15 6.84 -8.08
C VAL A 70 13.28 6.29 -8.93
N GLN A 71 13.00 5.33 -9.84
CA GLN A 71 14.01 4.71 -10.71
C GLN A 71 15.28 4.30 -9.92
N ASN A 72 15.11 3.54 -8.84
CA ASN A 72 16.15 3.10 -7.89
C ASN A 72 16.90 4.20 -7.11
N LYS A 73 16.69 5.48 -7.42
CA LYS A 73 17.28 6.61 -6.69
C LYS A 73 16.42 7.02 -5.50
N THR A 74 17.07 7.40 -4.40
CA THR A 74 16.37 7.93 -3.20
C THR A 74 16.11 9.41 -3.40
N VAL A 75 14.85 9.82 -3.30
CA VAL A 75 14.41 11.21 -3.25
C VAL A 75 14.08 11.56 -1.80
N ASN A 76 14.60 12.68 -1.32
CA ASN A 76 14.30 13.23 0.00
C ASN A 76 13.61 14.58 -0.18
N LEU A 77 12.35 14.67 0.23
CA LEU A 77 11.56 15.90 0.22
C LEU A 77 11.48 16.46 1.64
N LYS A 78 11.94 17.69 1.85
CA LYS A 78 11.73 18.40 3.13
C LYS A 78 10.27 18.81 3.23
N LEU A 79 9.68 18.60 4.41
CA LEU A 79 8.29 18.92 4.69
C LEU A 79 8.21 19.94 5.82
N TYR A 80 7.30 20.89 5.66
CA TYR A 80 6.85 21.72 6.76
C TYR A 80 5.90 20.92 7.68
N PRO A 81 5.85 21.23 8.99
CA PRO A 81 4.95 20.55 9.93
C PRO A 81 3.49 20.53 9.48
N GLU A 82 3.02 21.63 8.89
CA GLU A 82 1.63 21.86 8.47
C GLU A 82 1.21 20.91 7.33
N VAL A 83 2.13 20.59 6.42
CA VAL A 83 1.87 19.69 5.27
C VAL A 83 2.18 18.23 5.57
N THR A 84 2.84 17.95 6.69
CA THR A 84 3.24 16.59 7.08
C THR A 84 2.08 15.60 7.18
N PRO A 85 0.90 15.96 7.74
CA PRO A 85 -0.27 15.08 7.77
C PRO A 85 -0.75 14.63 6.38
N LEU A 86 -0.69 15.51 5.37
CA LEU A 86 -1.10 15.20 3.99
C LEU A 86 -0.28 14.04 3.42
N TYR A 87 1.04 14.10 3.56
CA TYR A 87 1.93 13.04 3.09
C TYR A 87 1.77 11.74 3.90
N ARG A 88 1.53 11.83 5.21
CA ARG A 88 1.24 10.63 6.02
C ARG A 88 -0.03 9.93 5.54
N ALA A 89 -1.10 10.69 5.27
CA ALA A 89 -2.34 10.14 4.74
C ALA A 89 -2.13 9.48 3.38
N ALA A 90 -1.45 10.16 2.45
CA ALA A 90 -1.15 9.62 1.13
C ALA A 90 -0.31 8.32 1.17
N ILE A 91 0.64 8.23 2.10
CA ILE A 91 1.43 7.02 2.32
C ILE A 91 0.57 5.87 2.86
N GLN A 92 -0.39 6.15 3.74
CA GLN A 92 -1.32 5.13 4.22
C GLN A 92 -2.23 4.64 3.09
N GLN A 93 -2.75 5.53 2.24
CA GLN A 93 -3.52 5.14 1.07
C GLN A 93 -2.70 4.28 0.11
N HIS A 94 -1.40 4.57 -0.07
CA HIS A 94 -0.53 3.73 -0.89
C HIS A 94 -0.34 2.31 -0.29
N ARG A 95 -0.20 2.21 1.03
CA ARG A 95 -0.13 0.90 1.72
C ARG A 95 -1.43 0.11 1.57
N LYS A 96 -2.58 0.79 1.70
CA LYS A 96 -3.90 0.20 1.47
C LYS A 96 -4.02 -0.31 0.04
N LEU A 97 -3.67 0.51 -0.96
CA LEU A 97 -3.66 0.12 -2.37
C LEU A 97 -2.81 -1.13 -2.60
N LYS A 98 -1.57 -1.16 -2.10
CA LYS A 98 -0.67 -2.33 -2.27
C LYS A 98 -1.27 -3.60 -1.67
N SER A 99 -1.90 -3.49 -0.50
CA SER A 99 -2.60 -4.61 0.14
C SER A 99 -3.80 -5.09 -0.68
N LEU A 100 -4.62 -4.16 -1.18
CA LEU A 100 -5.78 -4.47 -2.03
C LEU A 100 -5.37 -5.15 -3.34
N LEU A 101 -4.32 -4.66 -4.00
CA LEU A 101 -3.79 -5.28 -5.22
C LEU A 101 -3.34 -6.72 -4.96
N GLY A 102 -2.62 -6.99 -3.86
CA GLY A 102 -2.22 -8.35 -3.50
C GLY A 102 -3.40 -9.27 -3.20
N ARG A 103 -4.47 -8.75 -2.57
CA ARG A 103 -5.71 -9.50 -2.32
C ARG A 103 -6.44 -9.82 -3.63
N LEU A 104 -6.56 -8.84 -4.53
CA LEU A 104 -7.14 -9.04 -5.86
C LEU A 104 -6.36 -10.09 -6.64
N GLU A 105 -5.04 -10.01 -6.70
CA GLU A 105 -4.20 -10.96 -7.42
C GLU A 105 -4.38 -12.40 -6.90
N ARG A 106 -4.43 -12.57 -5.57
CA ARG A 106 -4.70 -13.88 -4.96
C ARG A 106 -6.08 -14.40 -5.33
N LEU A 107 -7.11 -13.55 -5.26
CA LEU A 107 -8.48 -13.93 -5.62
C LEU A 107 -8.58 -14.28 -7.11
N SER A 108 -7.93 -13.51 -7.99
CA SER A 108 -7.88 -13.78 -9.42
C SER A 108 -7.31 -15.15 -9.72
N ARG A 109 -6.22 -15.56 -9.05
CA ARG A 109 -5.66 -16.92 -9.19
C ARG A 109 -6.68 -18.00 -8.85
N THR A 110 -7.44 -17.83 -7.76
CA THR A 110 -8.50 -18.77 -7.38
C THR A 110 -9.64 -18.79 -8.39
N ALA A 111 -10.12 -17.62 -8.82
CA ALA A 111 -11.22 -17.49 -9.78
C ALA A 111 -10.85 -18.11 -11.13
N LEU A 112 -9.62 -17.87 -11.62
CA LEU A 112 -9.09 -18.46 -12.84
C LEU A 112 -9.01 -19.98 -12.76
N ALA A 113 -8.61 -20.55 -11.62
CA ALA A 113 -8.61 -21.99 -11.43
C ALA A 113 -10.03 -22.59 -11.52
N HIS A 114 -11.04 -21.94 -10.94
CA HIS A 114 -12.44 -22.37 -11.06
C HIS A 114 -12.97 -22.21 -12.50
N LEU A 115 -12.66 -21.11 -13.18
CA LEU A 115 -13.04 -20.89 -14.58
C LEU A 115 -12.41 -21.94 -15.50
N ALA A 116 -11.13 -22.27 -15.28
CA ALA A 116 -10.44 -23.31 -16.02
C ALA A 116 -11.13 -24.68 -15.83
N GLN A 117 -11.48 -25.04 -14.59
CA GLN A 117 -12.23 -26.27 -14.32
C GLN A 117 -13.59 -26.30 -15.04
N GLN A 118 -14.32 -25.18 -15.07
CA GLN A 118 -15.61 -25.11 -15.76
C GLN A 118 -15.45 -25.32 -17.26
N LYS A 119 -14.46 -24.66 -17.87
CA LYS A 119 -14.15 -24.79 -19.30
C LYS A 119 -13.74 -26.20 -19.67
N LEU A 120 -12.96 -26.88 -18.82
CA LEU A 120 -12.54 -28.26 -19.05
C LEU A 120 -13.69 -29.26 -18.86
N ALA A 121 -14.61 -29.00 -17.92
CA ALA A 121 -15.79 -29.84 -17.71
C ALA A 121 -16.77 -29.77 -18.89
N GLY A 122 -16.97 -28.59 -19.49
CA GLY A 122 -17.84 -28.41 -20.66
C GLY A 122 -17.25 -28.80 -22.01
N ARG A 123 -16.02 -29.33 -22.05
CA ARG A 123 -15.39 -29.92 -23.25
C ARG A 123 -15.60 -31.44 -23.35
N ARG A 124 -16.13 -32.07 -22.31
CA ARG A 124 -16.55 -33.47 -22.29
C ARG A 124 -18.02 -33.56 -22.66
#